data_AF-A0AAE0GXI7-F1
#
_entry.id   AF-A0AAE0GXI7-F1
#
_cell.length_a   1.000
_cell.length_b   1.000
_cell.length_c   1.000
_cell.angle_alpha   90.00
_cell.angle_beta   90.00
_cell.angle_gamma   90.00
#
_symmetry.space_group_name_H-M   'P 1'
#
loop_
_entity.id
_entity.type
_entity.pdbx_description
1 polymer ?
#
loop_
_entity_poly.entity_id
_entity_poly.type
_entity_poly.pdbx_seq_one_letter_code
_entity_poly.pdbx_strand_id
1 'polypeptide(L)'
;MQLQENNSFIGVYQDGTITICPGEGFPTTRVTRVTILGPHPWSPATGFVDVTRGNEIEVPSFQQRGTLTGDVITWNNNTVWKRKPTMMPAKPATPARAPFTGASPASARELMGDINRTCRQKGGKYATYSCKQVSWDDVNRGTVGGALSCWGANITDTYLKSKSGAALFTLRPDNWNEKLGKVSAQDVALIVGNHQPAGQLRPVTLEKFLSQLGEFGQYANLAAGHVLFDEALDSTVSVRFQTTFLPIADEDKGTLEFCTEAYNYNTQDDQSPRNMVVLATTQGVAIQQDGRGKKQLFHHAPRGSTGEVDRFWLEAERSSHSVGGPQRESEAERNDALKRGKATAAVIGTKALETRFNVLMTIQIPLQQPRSPARPAWPGASPSSAAALCYPSAPPLAFGATAPATFAPGFGAAPPAFGAVPATCAPAFGTASTPAFGAAQFGAVSAGGLFGAAPGAVPATCAPAFGAASGAAPIGAASGAAPIGAASAPAFGGLFGAASFGAAPAGVLFGSSGAPLRTGTANAARVSRGTRQDTLTRQQLNPGLQSARRHPSEHVTVTIVIYNTVAGGVPTEDDIMAAVDDMEMLYAACNWTGKLGSSGADFMKSELNVKDAVEVSRRVTNFDQFPV
;
A
#
# COMPACT_ATOMS: atom_id res chain seq x y z
N MET A 1 25.68 -8.39 48.34
CA MET A 1 25.63 -9.86 48.29
C MET A 1 26.91 -10.31 47.60
N GLN A 2 27.92 -10.75 48.36
CA GLN A 2 29.16 -11.29 47.82
C GLN A 2 28.91 -12.77 47.47
N LEU A 3 29.07 -13.13 46.21
CA LEU A 3 29.30 -14.50 45.77
C LEU A 3 30.53 -14.44 44.88
N GLN A 4 31.64 -14.92 45.43
CA GLN A 4 32.94 -14.95 44.81
C GLN A 4 33.34 -16.42 44.74
N GLU A 5 33.06 -17.07 43.62
CA GLU A 5 33.67 -18.32 43.16
C GLU A 5 33.48 -18.37 41.63
N ASN A 6 34.58 -18.60 40.88
CA ASN A 6 34.66 -18.80 39.42
C ASN A 6 34.69 -17.57 38.47
N ASN A 7 35.71 -16.70 38.55
CA ASN A 7 36.08 -15.71 37.49
C ASN A 7 34.90 -15.01 36.79
N SER A 8 33.87 -14.64 37.56
CA SER A 8 32.63 -14.08 37.04
C SER A 8 32.59 -12.59 37.36
N PHE A 9 32.37 -11.75 36.35
CA PHE A 9 32.28 -10.30 36.52
C PHE A 9 30.83 -9.84 36.39
N ILE A 10 30.46 -8.87 37.23
CA ILE A 10 29.16 -8.21 37.21
C ILE A 10 29.30 -6.94 36.39
N GLY A 11 28.55 -6.85 35.28
CA GLY A 11 28.45 -5.64 34.47
C GLY A 11 27.14 -4.90 34.76
N VAL A 12 27.20 -3.57 34.85
CA VAL A 12 26.01 -2.72 34.95
C VAL A 12 25.69 -2.17 33.55
N TYR A 13 24.45 -2.37 33.09
CA TYR A 13 23.95 -1.81 31.83
C TYR A 13 23.15 -0.54 32.10
N GLN A 14 23.61 0.57 31.53
CA GLN A 14 22.95 1.86 31.62
C GLN A 14 23.12 2.61 30.29
N ASP A 15 22.01 3.11 29.74
CA ASP A 15 21.98 3.96 28.54
C ASP A 15 22.75 3.41 27.32
N GLY A 16 22.58 2.11 27.01
CA GLY A 16 23.23 1.49 25.84
C GLY A 16 24.70 1.10 26.06
N THR A 17 25.24 1.33 27.26
CA THR A 17 26.64 1.07 27.61
C THR A 17 26.73 0.01 28.71
N ILE A 18 27.62 -0.96 28.55
CA ILE A 18 27.96 -1.93 29.60
C ILE A 18 29.27 -1.49 30.26
N THR A 19 29.25 -1.28 31.58
CA THR A 19 30.46 -0.97 32.36
C THR A 19 30.83 -2.18 33.22
N ILE A 20 32.07 -2.66 33.08
CA ILE A 20 32.63 -3.74 33.89
C ILE A 20 33.68 -3.12 34.82
N CYS A 21 33.50 -3.26 36.13
CA CYS A 21 34.46 -2.79 37.12
C CYS A 21 35.43 -3.93 37.47
N PRO A 22 36.74 -3.81 37.22
CA PRO A 22 37.70 -4.77 37.73
C PRO A 22 37.79 -4.66 39.27
N GLY A 23 37.85 -5.79 39.95
CA GLY A 23 38.19 -5.80 41.38
C GLY A 23 39.64 -5.36 41.58
N GLU A 24 39.90 -4.54 42.60
CA GLU A 24 41.24 -4.06 42.92
C GLU A 24 42.20 -5.24 43.21
N GLY A 25 43.38 -5.24 42.57
CA GLY A 25 44.50 -6.12 42.94
C GLY A 25 44.98 -7.16 41.92
N PHE A 26 44.47 -7.22 40.69
CA PHE A 26 44.93 -8.21 39.69
C PHE A 26 45.37 -7.54 38.38
N PRO A 27 46.65 -7.73 37.94
CA PRO A 27 47.19 -7.01 36.79
C PRO A 27 46.63 -7.45 35.42
N THR A 28 45.98 -8.61 35.34
CA THR A 28 45.27 -9.12 34.16
C THR A 28 44.43 -10.32 34.59
N THR A 29 43.11 -10.31 34.36
CA THR A 29 42.23 -11.44 34.74
C THR A 29 41.43 -11.94 33.55
N ARG A 30 41.45 -13.25 33.33
CA ARG A 30 40.69 -13.94 32.27
C ARG A 30 39.20 -13.93 32.62
N VAL A 31 38.36 -13.41 31.73
CA VAL A 31 36.91 -13.35 31.93
C VAL A 31 36.24 -14.49 31.17
N THR A 32 35.67 -15.45 31.90
CA THR A 32 34.94 -16.58 31.29
C THR A 32 33.42 -16.40 31.29
N ARG A 33 32.90 -15.45 32.08
CA ARG A 33 31.45 -15.22 32.25
C ARG A 33 31.17 -13.76 32.58
N VAL A 34 30.19 -13.17 31.89
CA VAL A 34 29.67 -11.82 32.18
C VAL A 34 28.20 -11.94 32.51
N THR A 35 27.80 -11.42 33.67
CA THR A 35 26.40 -11.36 34.09
C THR A 35 25.95 -9.90 34.10
N ILE A 36 24.89 -9.59 33.36
CA ILE A 36 24.32 -8.23 33.29
C ILE A 36 23.14 -8.15 34.26
N LEU A 37 23.15 -7.14 35.13
CA LEU A 37 22.06 -6.88 36.09
C LEU A 37 21.39 -5.54 35.75
N GLY A 38 20.09 -5.55 35.45
CA GLY A 38 19.27 -4.34 35.23
C GLY A 38 18.01 -4.60 34.38
N PRO A 39 17.02 -3.68 34.39
CA PRO A 39 15.85 -3.77 33.54
C PRO A 39 16.27 -3.69 32.06
N HIS A 40 15.93 -4.72 31.29
CA HIS A 40 16.31 -4.85 29.89
C HIS A 40 15.07 -4.81 28.99
N PRO A 41 15.12 -4.23 27.78
CA PRO A 41 14.00 -4.24 26.83
C PRO A 41 13.51 -5.63 26.39
N TRP A 42 14.15 -6.72 26.84
CA TRP A 42 13.80 -8.11 26.51
C TRP A 42 13.30 -8.91 27.72
N SER A 43 13.36 -8.35 28.94
CA SER A 43 12.78 -8.94 30.15
C SER A 43 12.45 -7.80 31.14
N PRO A 44 11.17 -7.43 31.30
CA PRO A 44 10.75 -6.37 32.23
C PRO A 44 10.80 -6.80 33.71
N ALA A 45 11.07 -8.09 33.99
CA ALA A 45 11.38 -8.59 35.33
C ALA A 45 12.89 -8.87 35.46
N THR A 46 13.44 -8.74 36.66
CA THR A 46 14.84 -9.09 37.00
C THR A 46 15.13 -10.54 36.58
N GLY A 47 15.74 -10.69 35.41
CA GLY A 47 16.06 -11.98 34.79
C GLY A 47 17.54 -12.06 34.47
N PHE A 48 18.13 -13.22 34.73
CA PHE A 48 19.53 -13.50 34.46
C PHE A 48 19.72 -13.85 32.98
N VAL A 49 20.65 -13.19 32.30
CA VAL A 49 21.13 -13.64 30.99
C VAL A 49 22.41 -14.43 31.21
N ASP A 50 22.36 -15.74 30.96
CA ASP A 50 23.52 -16.61 31.08
C ASP A 50 24.19 -16.77 29.71
N VAL A 51 25.40 -16.23 29.57
CA VAL A 51 26.17 -16.31 28.33
C VAL A 51 27.18 -17.44 28.48
N THR A 52 26.97 -18.57 27.80
CA THR A 52 27.94 -19.68 27.80
C THR A 52 28.50 -19.96 26.41
N ARG A 53 29.84 -20.03 26.38
CA ARG A 53 30.80 -20.49 25.35
C ARG A 53 31.20 -19.55 24.19
N GLY A 54 32.51 -19.31 24.16
CA GLY A 54 33.34 -19.58 22.98
C GLY A 54 34.00 -18.37 22.32
N ASN A 55 34.78 -17.58 23.06
CA ASN A 55 36.03 -16.93 22.61
C ASN A 55 36.70 -16.28 23.83
N GLU A 56 38.01 -16.51 24.00
CA GLU A 56 38.81 -15.92 25.08
C GLU A 56 39.06 -14.43 24.79
N ILE A 57 38.92 -13.58 25.81
CA ILE A 57 39.19 -12.14 25.69
C ILE A 57 40.15 -11.75 26.82
N GLU A 58 41.29 -11.19 26.43
CA GLU A 58 42.27 -10.62 27.36
C GLU A 58 41.89 -9.15 27.61
N VAL A 59 41.56 -8.80 28.86
CA VAL A 59 41.13 -7.45 29.22
C VAL A 59 42.23 -6.78 30.04
N PRO A 60 42.89 -5.72 29.54
CA PRO A 60 43.87 -4.97 30.31
C PRO A 60 43.20 -4.13 31.41
N SER A 61 43.97 -3.80 32.44
CA SER A 61 43.55 -3.30 33.76
C SER A 61 42.96 -1.88 33.84
N PHE A 62 42.25 -1.38 32.81
CA PHE A 62 41.62 -0.06 32.84
C PHE A 62 40.17 -0.10 32.36
N GLN A 63 39.32 0.77 32.92
CA GLN A 63 37.92 0.96 32.51
C GLN A 63 37.83 1.11 30.98
N GLN A 64 37.13 0.20 30.32
CA GLN A 64 36.85 0.26 28.89
C GLN A 64 35.33 0.20 28.64
N ARG A 65 34.88 0.91 27.61
CA ARG A 65 33.47 1.00 27.21
C ARG A 65 33.25 0.20 25.92
N GLY A 66 32.29 -0.71 25.94
CA GLY A 66 31.77 -1.38 24.74
C GLY A 66 30.44 -0.78 24.31
N THR A 67 30.10 -0.92 23.03
CA THR A 67 28.82 -0.42 22.47
C THR A 67 27.98 -1.61 21.98
N LEU A 68 26.71 -1.65 22.39
CA LEU A 68 25.72 -2.61 21.89
C LEU A 68 24.90 -1.94 20.78
N THR A 69 24.85 -2.54 19.60
CA THR A 69 24.02 -2.06 18.49
C THR A 69 23.27 -3.23 17.86
N GLY A 70 21.98 -3.34 18.14
CA GLY A 70 21.15 -4.48 17.71
C GLY A 70 21.61 -5.80 18.34
N ASP A 71 21.95 -6.77 17.49
CA ASP A 71 22.42 -8.12 17.89
C ASP A 71 23.94 -8.23 18.03
N VAL A 72 24.68 -7.12 17.96
CA VAL A 72 26.14 -7.09 17.91
C VAL A 72 26.72 -6.33 19.10
N ILE A 73 27.64 -6.97 19.83
CA ILE A 73 28.49 -6.31 20.82
C ILE A 73 29.82 -6.02 20.14
N THR A 74 30.18 -4.73 20.11
CA THR A 74 31.48 -4.26 19.60
C THR A 74 32.35 -3.73 20.73
N TRP A 75 33.63 -4.08 20.68
CA TRP A 75 34.65 -3.65 21.63
C TRP A 75 35.88 -3.18 20.84
N ASN A 76 36.33 -1.95 21.06
CA ASN A 76 37.42 -1.32 20.28
C ASN A 76 37.23 -1.48 18.76
N ASN A 77 36.00 -1.27 18.26
CA ASN A 77 35.60 -1.44 16.86
C ASN A 77 35.68 -2.88 16.30
N ASN A 78 36.01 -3.89 17.12
CA ASN A 78 35.93 -5.29 16.74
C ASN A 78 34.60 -5.89 17.19
N THR A 79 33.96 -6.66 16.30
CA THR A 79 32.81 -7.49 16.68
C THR A 79 33.28 -8.63 17.56
N VAL A 80 32.94 -8.57 18.84
CA VAL A 80 33.34 -9.59 19.81
C VAL A 80 32.26 -10.66 19.93
N TRP A 81 31.01 -10.27 19.70
CA TRP A 81 29.89 -11.19 19.73
C TRP A 81 28.78 -10.75 18.78
N LYS A 82 28.17 -11.72 18.10
CA LYS A 82 27.00 -11.54 17.24
C LYS A 82 26.00 -12.63 17.59
N ARG A 83 24.78 -12.26 17.96
CA ARG A 83 23.70 -13.21 18.23
C ARG A 83 23.48 -14.07 16.98
N LYS A 84 23.65 -15.39 17.10
CA LYS A 84 23.13 -16.31 16.09
C LYS A 84 21.60 -16.19 16.15
N PRO A 85 20.90 -15.95 15.03
CA PRO A 85 19.44 -15.85 15.07
C PRO A 85 18.90 -17.08 15.78
N THR A 86 18.23 -16.88 16.91
CA THR A 86 17.44 -17.94 17.52
C THR A 86 16.35 -18.23 16.50
N MET A 87 16.52 -19.28 15.71
CA MET A 87 15.39 -19.85 14.98
C MET A 87 14.33 -20.11 16.04
N MET A 88 13.18 -19.45 15.93
CA MET A 88 12.00 -19.98 16.59
C MET A 88 11.93 -21.46 16.21
N PRO A 89 11.71 -22.39 17.16
CA PRO A 89 11.58 -23.79 16.81
C PRO A 89 10.57 -23.88 15.68
N ALA A 90 11.00 -24.44 14.54
CA ALA A 90 10.10 -24.65 13.41
C ALA A 90 8.85 -25.33 13.99
N LYS A 91 7.68 -24.70 13.79
CA LYS A 91 6.40 -25.26 14.23
C LYS A 91 6.44 -26.74 13.80
N PRO A 92 6.37 -27.70 14.74
CA PRO A 92 6.40 -29.11 14.37
C PRO A 92 5.33 -29.30 13.31
N ALA A 93 5.70 -29.90 12.17
CA ALA A 93 4.79 -30.09 11.06
C ALA A 93 3.50 -30.69 11.64
N THR A 94 2.41 -29.91 11.57
CA THR A 94 1.12 -30.34 12.10
C THR A 94 0.85 -31.72 11.51
N PRO A 95 0.64 -32.78 12.33
CA PRO A 95 0.44 -34.12 11.81
C PRO A 95 -0.65 -34.07 10.74
N ALA A 96 -0.35 -34.64 9.56
CA ALA A 96 -1.22 -34.58 8.41
C ALA A 96 -2.60 -35.13 8.81
N ARG A 97 -3.56 -34.23 8.99
CA ARG A 97 -4.95 -34.59 9.25
C ARG A 97 -5.43 -35.36 8.02
N ALA A 98 -6.08 -36.51 8.23
CA ALA A 98 -6.61 -37.30 7.13
C ALA A 98 -7.48 -36.40 6.22
N PRO A 99 -7.22 -36.37 4.90
CA PRO A 99 -7.95 -35.49 3.98
C PRO A 99 -9.43 -35.83 4.06
N PHE A 100 -10.26 -34.82 4.33
CA PHE A 100 -11.70 -34.99 4.30
C PHE A 100 -12.14 -34.83 2.84
N THR A 101 -12.08 -35.92 2.08
CA THR A 101 -12.39 -35.91 0.65
C THR A 101 -13.82 -35.40 0.42
N GLY A 102 -13.98 -34.25 -0.25
CA GLY A 102 -15.25 -33.77 -0.77
C GLY A 102 -15.88 -32.54 -0.10
N ALA A 103 -15.19 -31.84 0.81
CA ALA A 103 -15.69 -30.55 1.30
C ALA A 103 -15.46 -29.44 0.26
N SER A 104 -16.52 -28.74 -0.13
CA SER A 104 -16.41 -27.57 -1.03
C SER A 104 -15.50 -26.49 -0.41
N PRO A 105 -14.68 -25.80 -1.22
CA PRO A 105 -13.90 -24.66 -0.75
C PRO A 105 -14.79 -23.59 -0.13
N ALA A 106 -14.30 -22.89 0.89
CA ALA A 106 -14.96 -21.69 1.39
C ALA A 106 -15.07 -20.65 0.26
N SER A 107 -16.15 -19.89 0.21
CA SER A 107 -16.25 -18.78 -0.73
C SER A 107 -15.30 -17.64 -0.36
N ALA A 108 -14.91 -16.83 -1.34
CA ALA A 108 -14.12 -15.62 -1.10
C ALA A 108 -14.80 -14.69 -0.06
N ARG A 109 -16.13 -14.60 -0.07
CA ARG A 109 -16.91 -13.79 0.89
C ARG A 109 -16.81 -14.32 2.32
N GLU A 110 -16.88 -15.65 2.51
CA GLU A 110 -16.71 -16.28 3.83
C GLU A 110 -15.31 -16.02 4.38
N LEU A 111 -14.28 -16.22 3.54
CA LEU A 111 -12.88 -15.92 3.90
C LEU A 111 -12.71 -14.46 4.32
N MET A 112 -13.23 -13.51 3.53
CA MET A 112 -13.15 -12.08 3.87
C MET A 112 -13.82 -11.76 5.21
N GLY A 113 -15.00 -12.33 5.46
CA GLY A 113 -15.76 -12.11 6.68
C GLY A 113 -15.02 -12.63 7.92
N ASP A 114 -14.45 -13.83 7.80
CA ASP A 114 -13.67 -14.46 8.86
C ASP A 114 -12.38 -13.70 9.16
N ILE A 115 -11.55 -13.45 8.14
CA ILE A 115 -10.29 -12.72 8.26
C ILE A 115 -10.51 -11.33 8.90
N ASN A 116 -11.52 -10.59 8.43
CA ASN A 116 -11.83 -9.27 8.98
C ASN A 116 -12.25 -9.32 10.44
N ARG A 117 -13.02 -10.35 10.84
CA ARG A 117 -13.43 -10.57 12.23
C ARG A 117 -12.21 -10.84 13.10
N THR A 118 -11.34 -11.73 12.65
CA THR A 118 -10.11 -12.13 13.36
C THR A 118 -9.15 -10.95 13.54
N CYS A 119 -8.88 -10.18 12.48
CA CYS A 119 -8.05 -8.97 12.57
C CYS A 119 -8.60 -7.94 13.58
N ARG A 120 -9.92 -7.71 13.58
CA ARG A 120 -10.57 -6.79 14.53
C ARG A 120 -10.51 -7.30 15.96
N GLN A 121 -10.78 -8.59 16.19
CA GLN A 121 -10.73 -9.23 17.50
C GLN A 121 -9.32 -9.22 18.09
N LYS A 122 -8.30 -9.43 17.26
CA LYS A 122 -6.90 -9.36 17.71
C LYS A 122 -6.49 -7.95 18.16
N GLY A 123 -7.03 -6.91 17.52
CA GLY A 123 -6.72 -5.53 17.87
C GLY A 123 -5.32 -5.08 17.41
N GLY A 124 -4.82 -4.00 18.01
CA GLY A 124 -3.48 -3.47 17.75
C GLY A 124 -3.23 -3.15 16.27
N LYS A 125 -2.05 -3.54 15.75
CA LYS A 125 -1.70 -3.33 14.33
C LYS A 125 -2.62 -4.11 13.38
N TYR A 126 -3.11 -5.28 13.78
CA TYR A 126 -3.93 -6.15 12.93
C TYR A 126 -5.30 -5.55 12.63
N ALA A 127 -5.89 -4.80 13.56
CA ALA A 127 -7.17 -4.12 13.35
C ALA A 127 -7.14 -3.05 12.25
N THR A 128 -5.94 -2.63 11.81
CA THR A 128 -5.77 -1.71 10.69
C THR A 128 -5.83 -2.40 9.33
N TYR A 129 -5.84 -3.74 9.31
CA TYR A 129 -5.92 -4.56 8.11
C TYR A 129 -7.34 -5.06 7.86
N SER A 130 -7.75 -5.07 6.60
CA SER A 130 -9.01 -5.69 6.17
C SER A 130 -8.95 -6.17 4.72
N CYS A 131 -9.77 -7.15 4.40
CA CYS A 131 -9.94 -7.65 3.04
C CYS A 131 -10.73 -6.66 2.18
N LYS A 132 -10.21 -6.34 1.00
CA LYS A 132 -10.82 -5.48 -0.02
C LYS A 132 -10.87 -6.19 -1.36
N GLN A 133 -11.93 -5.99 -2.12
CA GLN A 133 -12.04 -6.50 -3.51
C GLN A 133 -11.45 -5.54 -4.54
N VAL A 134 -11.24 -4.28 -4.14
CA VAL A 134 -10.63 -3.23 -4.96
C VAL A 134 -9.44 -2.69 -4.20
N SER A 135 -8.31 -2.61 -4.89
CA SER A 135 -7.12 -1.95 -4.40
C SER A 135 -6.84 -0.67 -5.17
N TRP A 136 -6.52 0.42 -4.48
CA TRP A 136 -5.97 1.62 -5.10
C TRP A 136 -4.45 1.55 -5.11
N ASP A 137 -3.88 1.51 -6.31
CA ASP A 137 -2.45 1.44 -6.55
C ASP A 137 -1.98 2.78 -7.13
N ASP A 138 -2.05 3.82 -6.30
CA ASP A 138 -1.81 5.19 -6.76
C ASP A 138 -0.39 5.42 -7.25
N VAL A 139 -0.30 6.10 -8.38
CA VAL A 139 0.92 6.77 -8.86
C VAL A 139 0.92 8.23 -8.44
N ASN A 140 -0.21 8.91 -8.62
CA ASN A 140 -0.34 10.33 -8.33
C ASN A 140 -1.73 10.65 -7.76
N ARG A 141 -1.76 10.94 -6.46
CA ARG A 141 -2.96 11.27 -5.69
C ARG A 141 -3.16 12.79 -5.63
N GLY A 142 -4.40 13.23 -5.80
CA GLY A 142 -4.75 14.63 -5.64
C GLY A 142 -4.84 15.06 -4.17
N THR A 143 -4.52 16.31 -3.90
CA THR A 143 -4.83 16.99 -2.63
C THR A 143 -5.75 18.19 -2.84
N VAL A 144 -6.55 18.54 -1.83
CA VAL A 144 -7.37 19.76 -1.79
C VAL A 144 -7.21 20.41 -0.44
N GLY A 145 -6.60 21.59 -0.39
CA GLY A 145 -6.30 22.28 0.87
C GLY A 145 -5.38 21.46 1.77
N GLY A 146 -4.46 20.69 1.18
CA GLY A 146 -3.54 19.81 1.90
C GLY A 146 -4.12 18.46 2.38
N ALA A 147 -5.43 18.24 2.23
CA ALA A 147 -6.06 16.96 2.54
C ALA A 147 -6.05 16.03 1.32
N LEU A 148 -5.99 14.71 1.53
CA LEU A 148 -6.11 13.71 0.46
C LEU A 148 -7.47 13.83 -0.25
N SER A 149 -7.45 13.71 -1.56
CA SER A 149 -8.65 13.62 -2.41
C SER A 149 -8.95 12.16 -2.78
N CYS A 150 -10.17 11.87 -3.24
CA CYS A 150 -10.48 10.62 -3.93
C CYS A 150 -10.06 10.68 -5.41
N TRP A 151 -9.69 11.87 -5.87
CA TRP A 151 -9.28 12.17 -7.23
C TRP A 151 -7.76 12.26 -7.33
N GLY A 152 -7.22 12.04 -8.53
CA GLY A 152 -5.79 12.15 -8.81
C GLY A 152 -5.54 12.15 -10.32
N ALA A 153 -4.32 12.53 -10.70
CA ALA A 153 -3.91 12.56 -12.09
C ALA A 153 -3.63 11.15 -12.65
N ASN A 154 -3.30 10.20 -11.76
CA ASN A 154 -2.95 8.83 -12.11
C ASN A 154 -3.27 7.86 -10.95
N ILE A 155 -4.52 7.39 -10.92
CA ILE A 155 -5.03 6.41 -9.95
C ILE A 155 -5.49 5.18 -10.70
N THR A 156 -4.96 4.02 -10.31
CA THR A 156 -5.33 2.73 -10.87
C THR A 156 -6.04 1.90 -9.81
N ASP A 157 -7.26 1.47 -10.12
CA ASP A 157 -7.94 0.42 -9.38
C ASP A 157 -7.44 -0.95 -9.86
N THR A 158 -6.99 -1.75 -8.91
CA THR A 158 -6.60 -3.14 -9.11
C THR A 158 -7.68 -4.05 -8.53
N TYR A 159 -8.13 -5.02 -9.33
CA TYR A 159 -9.08 -6.05 -8.93
C TYR A 159 -8.41 -7.43 -9.07
N LEU A 160 -8.88 -8.40 -8.29
CA LEU A 160 -8.47 -9.79 -8.41
C LEU A 160 -9.70 -10.62 -8.80
N LYS A 161 -9.60 -11.41 -9.87
CA LYS A 161 -10.69 -12.27 -10.34
C LYS A 161 -10.21 -13.68 -10.61
N SER A 162 -10.99 -14.66 -10.17
CA SER A 162 -10.80 -16.03 -10.62
C SER A 162 -11.13 -16.15 -12.11
N LYS A 163 -10.62 -17.18 -12.76
CA LYS A 163 -10.98 -17.54 -14.13
C LYS A 163 -12.48 -17.80 -14.31
N SER A 164 -13.17 -18.25 -13.27
CA SER A 164 -14.64 -18.40 -13.26
C SER A 164 -15.40 -17.08 -13.11
N GLY A 165 -14.70 -15.94 -13.00
CA GLY A 165 -15.30 -14.61 -12.87
C GLY A 165 -15.64 -14.21 -11.43
N ALA A 166 -15.36 -15.04 -10.44
CA ALA A 166 -15.59 -14.70 -9.04
C ALA A 166 -14.63 -13.59 -8.59
N ALA A 167 -15.17 -12.56 -7.93
CA ALA A 167 -14.36 -11.51 -7.32
C ALA A 167 -13.60 -12.06 -6.11
N LEU A 168 -12.28 -11.98 -6.19
CA LEU A 168 -11.37 -12.31 -5.10
C LEU A 168 -11.05 -11.04 -4.29
N PHE A 169 -10.09 -11.13 -3.37
CA PHE A 169 -9.77 -10.04 -2.45
C PHE A 169 -8.29 -9.99 -2.12
N THR A 170 -7.87 -8.89 -1.52
CA THR A 170 -6.57 -8.70 -0.89
C THR A 170 -6.75 -8.21 0.54
N LEU A 171 -6.06 -8.83 1.49
CA LEU A 171 -5.88 -8.32 2.84
C LEU A 171 -4.76 -7.27 2.83
N ARG A 172 -5.08 -6.06 3.29
CA ARG A 172 -4.18 -4.91 3.29
C ARG A 172 -4.58 -3.87 4.35
N PRO A 173 -3.72 -2.87 4.64
CA PRO A 173 -4.07 -1.71 5.47
C PRO A 173 -5.24 -0.89 4.89
N ASP A 174 -5.70 0.12 5.64
CA ASP A 174 -6.73 1.07 5.18
C ASP A 174 -6.48 1.57 3.74
N ASN A 175 -7.54 1.65 2.92
CA ASN A 175 -7.44 1.99 1.50
C ASN A 175 -7.34 3.51 1.25
N TRP A 176 -7.94 4.34 2.12
CA TRP A 176 -7.98 5.79 1.89
C TRP A 176 -6.63 6.47 2.14
N ASN A 177 -6.08 6.21 3.33
CA ASN A 177 -4.81 6.75 3.79
C ASN A 177 -3.82 5.60 3.99
N GLU A 178 -3.59 4.87 2.90
CA GLU A 178 -2.90 3.59 2.92
C GLU A 178 -1.46 3.69 3.43
N LYS A 179 -0.98 2.58 4.00
CA LYS A 179 0.41 2.43 4.38
C LYS A 179 1.26 2.16 3.14
N LEU A 180 2.41 2.82 3.07
CA LEU A 180 3.32 2.78 1.94
C LEU A 180 4.75 2.55 2.44
N GLY A 181 5.56 1.96 1.57
CA GLY A 181 7.01 1.94 1.65
C GLY A 181 7.63 2.81 0.55
N LYS A 182 8.89 3.19 0.77
CA LYS A 182 9.77 3.82 -0.23
C LYS A 182 11.04 3.00 -0.38
N VAL A 183 11.41 2.69 -1.62
CA VAL A 183 12.64 1.96 -1.99
C VAL A 183 13.28 2.61 -3.22
N SER A 184 14.52 2.27 -3.55
CA SER A 184 15.10 2.61 -4.85
C SER A 184 14.78 1.52 -5.88
N ALA A 185 14.71 1.85 -7.17
CA ALA A 185 14.58 0.86 -8.24
C ALA A 185 15.74 -0.15 -8.28
N GLN A 186 16.91 0.19 -7.73
CA GLN A 186 18.04 -0.73 -7.58
C GLN A 186 17.76 -1.84 -6.55
N ASP A 187 16.83 -1.60 -5.62
CA ASP A 187 16.52 -2.50 -4.49
C ASP A 187 15.34 -3.45 -4.78
N VAL A 188 14.77 -3.37 -6.00
CA VAL A 188 13.64 -4.18 -6.45
C VAL A 188 14.11 -5.15 -7.53
N ALA A 189 14.01 -6.46 -7.29
CA ALA A 189 14.41 -7.51 -8.20
C ALA A 189 13.25 -8.03 -9.07
N LEU A 190 13.51 -8.27 -10.34
CA LEU A 190 12.60 -8.87 -11.33
C LEU A 190 13.26 -10.08 -11.97
N ILE A 191 12.48 -11.11 -12.31
CA ILE A 191 12.99 -12.24 -13.09
C ILE A 191 12.77 -11.95 -14.57
N VAL A 192 13.85 -11.90 -15.34
CA VAL A 192 13.81 -11.78 -16.81
C VAL A 192 14.34 -13.06 -17.46
N GLY A 193 14.18 -13.16 -18.77
CA GLY A 193 14.61 -14.31 -19.59
C GLY A 193 13.47 -14.88 -20.42
N ASN A 194 12.24 -14.80 -19.91
CA ASN A 194 11.04 -15.28 -20.61
C ASN A 194 10.63 -14.42 -21.82
N HIS A 195 11.27 -13.26 -22.05
CA HIS A 195 11.10 -12.46 -23.26
C HIS A 195 11.76 -13.12 -24.49
N GLN A 196 12.67 -14.07 -24.26
CA GLN A 196 13.27 -14.89 -25.30
C GLN A 196 12.72 -16.33 -25.20
N PRO A 197 12.38 -16.97 -26.33
CA PRO A 197 12.06 -18.39 -26.34
C PRO A 197 13.23 -19.20 -25.74
N ALA A 198 12.94 -20.02 -24.72
CA ALA A 198 13.93 -20.78 -23.97
C ALA A 198 15.05 -19.93 -23.29
N GLY A 199 14.82 -18.63 -23.09
CA GLY A 199 15.77 -17.77 -22.39
C GLY A 199 15.95 -18.19 -20.93
N GLN A 200 17.19 -18.13 -20.45
CA GLN A 200 17.51 -18.48 -19.06
C GLN A 200 16.92 -17.44 -18.11
N LEU A 201 16.12 -17.89 -17.15
CA LEU A 201 15.56 -17.04 -16.12
C LEU A 201 16.66 -16.55 -15.16
N ARG A 202 16.73 -15.24 -14.94
CA ARG A 202 17.70 -14.61 -14.03
C ARG A 202 17.13 -13.35 -13.39
N PRO A 203 17.53 -13.02 -12.14
CA PRO A 203 17.15 -11.76 -11.53
C PRO A 203 17.90 -10.58 -12.15
N VAL A 204 17.22 -9.43 -12.26
CA VAL A 204 17.77 -8.10 -12.56
C VAL A 204 17.09 -7.07 -11.66
N THR A 205 17.72 -5.92 -11.41
CA THR A 205 17.07 -4.82 -10.69
C THR A 205 16.04 -4.13 -11.59
N LEU A 206 15.05 -3.45 -10.99
CA LEU A 206 14.08 -2.64 -11.73
C LEU A 206 14.78 -1.50 -12.49
N GLU A 207 15.81 -0.90 -11.90
CA GLU A 207 16.70 0.06 -12.58
C GLU A 207 17.26 -0.51 -13.89
N LYS A 208 17.89 -1.70 -13.83
CA LYS A 208 18.47 -2.35 -15.01
C LYS A 208 17.39 -2.71 -16.03
N PHE A 209 16.24 -3.18 -15.55
CA PHE A 209 15.10 -3.49 -16.39
C PHE A 209 14.60 -2.26 -17.16
N LEU A 210 14.44 -1.11 -16.51
CA LEU A 210 13.97 0.13 -17.13
C LEU A 210 15.05 0.78 -18.02
N SER A 211 16.33 0.62 -17.68
CA SER A 211 17.48 1.10 -18.46
C SER A 211 17.70 0.30 -19.74
N GLN A 212 17.26 -0.96 -19.75
CA GLN A 212 17.37 -1.88 -20.89
C GLN A 212 16.00 -2.35 -21.37
N LEU A 213 14.97 -1.50 -21.20
CA LEU A 213 13.58 -1.89 -21.44
C LEU A 213 13.33 -2.35 -22.88
N GLY A 214 14.02 -1.74 -23.86
CA GLY A 214 13.97 -2.16 -25.26
C GLY A 214 14.52 -3.58 -25.48
N GLU A 215 15.46 -4.09 -24.67
CA GLU A 215 15.91 -5.49 -24.74
C GLU A 215 14.82 -6.43 -24.23
N PHE A 216 14.28 -6.13 -23.04
CA PHE A 216 13.30 -6.99 -22.39
C PHE A 216 11.90 -6.91 -22.99
N GLY A 217 11.56 -5.81 -23.66
CA GLY A 217 10.21 -5.49 -24.11
C GLY A 217 9.98 -5.46 -25.61
N GLN A 218 10.98 -5.81 -26.43
CA GLN A 218 10.84 -5.92 -27.89
C GLN A 218 9.66 -6.81 -28.32
N TYR A 219 9.43 -7.92 -27.61
CA TYR A 219 8.30 -8.82 -27.86
C TYR A 219 6.93 -8.16 -27.58
N ALA A 220 6.93 -7.09 -26.78
CA ALA A 220 5.77 -6.39 -26.26
C ALA A 220 5.56 -5.02 -26.93
N ASN A 221 6.01 -4.89 -28.19
CA ASN A 221 5.88 -3.71 -29.04
C ASN A 221 6.71 -2.47 -28.63
N LEU A 222 7.70 -2.64 -27.77
CA LEU A 222 8.65 -1.57 -27.46
C LEU A 222 9.75 -1.51 -28.53
N ALA A 223 10.20 -0.30 -28.85
CA ALA A 223 11.31 -0.10 -29.77
C ALA A 223 12.62 -0.69 -29.22
N ALA A 224 13.50 -1.15 -30.10
CA ALA A 224 14.87 -1.50 -29.71
C ALA A 224 15.56 -0.27 -29.09
N GLY A 225 16.28 -0.46 -27.99
CA GLY A 225 16.95 0.63 -27.26
C GLY A 225 16.01 1.57 -26.49
N HIS A 226 14.72 1.24 -26.35
CA HIS A 226 13.79 2.02 -25.54
C HIS A 226 14.22 2.05 -24.07
N VAL A 227 14.14 3.23 -23.44
CA VAL A 227 14.53 3.46 -22.04
C VAL A 227 13.44 4.25 -21.35
N LEU A 228 13.01 3.79 -20.17
CA LEU A 228 12.08 4.51 -19.30
C LEU A 228 12.65 4.77 -17.90
N PHE A 229 13.91 4.42 -17.66
CA PHE A 229 14.59 4.74 -16.41
C PHE A 229 14.88 6.23 -16.30
N ASP A 230 14.56 6.81 -15.15
CA ASP A 230 14.93 8.16 -14.78
C ASP A 230 15.58 8.13 -13.39
N GLU A 231 16.87 8.45 -13.31
CA GLU A 231 17.65 8.32 -12.07
C GLU A 231 17.06 9.15 -10.92
N ALA A 232 16.57 10.36 -11.21
CA ALA A 232 16.02 11.23 -10.19
C ALA A 232 14.70 10.70 -9.65
N LEU A 233 13.77 10.30 -10.54
CA LEU A 233 12.48 9.75 -10.14
C LEU A 233 12.62 8.37 -9.50
N ASP A 234 13.38 7.48 -10.12
CA ASP A 234 13.42 6.06 -9.78
C ASP A 234 14.39 5.74 -8.63
N SER A 235 15.11 6.75 -8.12
CA SER A 235 15.70 6.72 -6.77
C SER A 235 14.64 6.60 -5.66
N THR A 236 13.39 6.97 -5.98
CA THR A 236 12.23 6.95 -5.09
C THR A 236 11.07 6.22 -5.78
N VAL A 237 10.92 4.94 -5.44
CA VAL A 237 9.83 4.07 -5.89
C VAL A 237 8.90 3.82 -4.72
N SER A 238 7.59 3.96 -4.94
CA SER A 238 6.61 3.60 -3.93
C SER A 238 6.35 2.09 -3.94
N VAL A 239 6.25 1.48 -2.77
CA VAL A 239 5.95 0.06 -2.65
C VAL A 239 4.79 -0.20 -1.70
N ARG A 240 3.90 -1.10 -2.11
CA ARG A 240 2.78 -1.62 -1.33
C ARG A 240 2.96 -3.12 -1.14
N PHE A 241 2.73 -3.58 0.08
CA PHE A 241 2.62 -5.00 0.40
C PHE A 241 1.17 -5.35 0.69
N GLN A 242 0.71 -6.41 0.03
CA GLN A 242 -0.62 -6.97 0.20
C GLN A 242 -0.50 -8.49 0.28
N THR A 243 -1.53 -9.14 0.81
CA THR A 243 -1.61 -10.59 0.83
C THR A 243 -2.99 -11.06 0.45
N THR A 244 -3.14 -12.28 -0.03
CA THR A 244 -4.44 -12.88 -0.33
C THR A 244 -4.49 -14.34 0.11
N PHE A 245 -5.70 -14.80 0.40
CA PHE A 245 -6.01 -16.18 0.73
C PHE A 245 -7.00 -16.69 -0.32
N LEU A 246 -6.52 -17.56 -1.20
CA LEU A 246 -7.29 -18.11 -2.30
C LEU A 246 -7.96 -19.42 -1.89
N PRO A 247 -9.29 -19.54 -2.01
CA PRO A 247 -9.96 -20.79 -1.70
C PRO A 247 -9.66 -21.83 -2.79
N ILE A 248 -9.21 -23.01 -2.36
CA ILE A 248 -8.93 -24.15 -3.25
C ILE A 248 -9.63 -25.41 -2.72
N ALA A 249 -9.78 -26.41 -3.61
CA ALA A 249 -10.20 -27.74 -3.19
C ALA A 249 -9.20 -28.33 -2.19
N ASP A 250 -9.70 -29.14 -1.24
CA ASP A 250 -8.84 -29.88 -0.30
C ASP A 250 -8.26 -31.13 -0.96
N GLU A 251 -7.39 -30.87 -1.94
CA GLU A 251 -6.68 -31.86 -2.74
C GLU A 251 -5.17 -31.60 -2.61
N ASP A 252 -4.38 -32.65 -2.83
CA ASP A 252 -2.94 -32.48 -3.00
C ASP A 252 -2.69 -31.59 -4.21
N LYS A 253 -1.89 -30.54 -4.01
CA LYS A 253 -1.61 -29.52 -5.04
C LYS A 253 -2.87 -28.87 -5.64
N GLY A 254 -3.94 -28.70 -4.85
CA GLY A 254 -5.14 -27.98 -5.30
C GLY A 254 -4.80 -26.60 -5.87
N THR A 255 -5.48 -26.21 -6.96
CA THR A 255 -5.15 -24.99 -7.73
C THR A 255 -6.33 -24.04 -7.88
N LEU A 256 -6.05 -22.75 -8.04
CA LEU A 256 -7.01 -21.77 -8.54
C LEU A 256 -6.35 -20.88 -9.60
N GLU A 257 -7.02 -20.74 -10.75
CA GLU A 257 -6.60 -19.82 -11.81
C GLU A 257 -7.26 -18.45 -11.63
N PHE A 258 -6.49 -17.39 -11.85
CA PHE A 258 -6.90 -16.01 -11.63
C PHE A 258 -6.14 -15.03 -12.53
N CYS A 259 -6.61 -13.79 -12.57
CA CYS A 259 -5.89 -12.66 -13.14
C CYS A 259 -6.06 -11.43 -12.25
N THR A 260 -5.17 -10.46 -12.44
CA THR A 260 -5.37 -9.10 -11.92
C THR A 260 -5.98 -8.24 -13.01
N GLU A 261 -6.87 -7.32 -12.65
CA GLU A 261 -7.40 -6.32 -13.58
C GLU A 261 -6.91 -4.95 -13.15
N ALA A 262 -6.36 -4.18 -14.09
CA ALA A 262 -6.00 -2.78 -13.87
C ALA A 262 -7.02 -1.87 -14.54
N TYR A 263 -7.46 -0.83 -13.83
CA TYR A 263 -8.35 0.18 -14.36
C TYR A 263 -7.90 1.58 -13.94
N ASN A 264 -7.41 2.34 -14.91
CA ASN A 264 -7.01 3.72 -14.70
C ASN A 264 -8.07 4.67 -15.25
N TYR A 265 -8.67 5.49 -14.39
CA TYR A 265 -9.72 6.44 -14.75
C TYR A 265 -9.25 7.55 -15.70
N ASN A 266 -7.93 7.75 -15.80
CA ASN A 266 -7.33 8.79 -16.61
C ASN A 266 -6.86 8.27 -17.99
N THR A 267 -6.99 6.97 -18.27
CA THR A 267 -6.73 6.38 -19.60
C THR A 267 -8.01 6.27 -20.40
N GLN A 268 -8.09 7.04 -21.49
CA GLN A 268 -9.29 7.12 -22.35
C GLN A 268 -9.10 6.44 -23.70
N ASP A 269 -7.86 6.17 -24.08
CA ASP A 269 -7.48 5.64 -25.38
C ASP A 269 -6.35 4.61 -25.21
N ASP A 270 -6.50 3.45 -25.85
CA ASP A 270 -5.49 2.39 -25.85
C ASP A 270 -4.21 2.83 -26.61
N GLN A 271 -4.27 3.85 -27.46
CA GLN A 271 -3.07 4.44 -28.10
C GLN A 271 -2.31 5.41 -27.17
N SER A 272 -2.91 5.77 -26.03
CA SER A 272 -2.37 6.74 -25.08
C SER A 272 -2.55 6.23 -23.64
N PRO A 273 -1.89 5.11 -23.27
CA PRO A 273 -1.96 4.57 -21.92
C PRO A 273 -1.33 5.52 -20.91
N ARG A 274 -1.90 5.62 -19.70
CA ARG A 274 -1.30 6.36 -18.58
C ARG A 274 -0.12 5.63 -17.98
N ASN A 275 -0.16 4.31 -17.96
CA ASN A 275 0.88 3.49 -17.39
C ASN A 275 1.23 2.33 -18.33
N MET A 276 2.53 2.08 -18.47
CA MET A 276 3.00 0.74 -18.78
C MET A 276 2.92 -0.08 -17.50
N VAL A 277 2.34 -1.27 -17.58
CA VAL A 277 2.14 -2.18 -16.45
C VAL A 277 3.00 -3.41 -16.65
N VAL A 278 3.91 -3.68 -15.72
CA VAL A 278 4.72 -4.90 -15.71
C VAL A 278 4.17 -5.83 -14.64
N LEU A 279 3.75 -7.02 -15.07
CA LEU A 279 3.39 -8.11 -14.20
C LEU A 279 4.60 -9.04 -14.05
N ALA A 280 5.08 -9.28 -12.83
CA ALA A 280 6.28 -10.08 -12.58
C ALA A 280 6.00 -11.24 -11.62
N THR A 281 6.48 -12.43 -12.00
CA THR A 281 6.52 -13.64 -11.16
C THR A 281 7.92 -14.24 -11.23
N THR A 282 8.16 -15.36 -10.54
CA THR A 282 9.44 -16.08 -10.72
C THR A 282 9.57 -16.82 -12.05
N GLN A 283 8.51 -16.87 -12.86
CA GLN A 283 8.55 -17.37 -14.23
C GLN A 283 8.82 -16.27 -15.28
N GLY A 284 9.04 -15.03 -14.84
CA GLY A 284 9.42 -13.94 -15.72
C GLY A 284 8.57 -12.68 -15.57
N VAL A 285 8.61 -11.83 -16.60
CA VAL A 285 7.84 -10.59 -16.70
C VAL A 285 6.86 -10.61 -17.88
N ALA A 286 5.74 -9.94 -17.72
CA ALA A 286 4.77 -9.66 -18.77
C ALA A 286 4.54 -8.14 -18.85
N ILE A 287 4.98 -7.53 -19.96
CA ILE A 287 4.84 -6.08 -20.20
C ILE A 287 3.51 -5.83 -20.91
N GLN A 288 2.66 -5.07 -20.26
CA GLN A 288 1.32 -4.70 -20.71
C GLN A 288 1.16 -3.18 -20.57
N GLN A 289 0.04 -2.65 -21.03
CA GLN A 289 -0.36 -1.27 -20.79
C GLN A 289 -1.73 -1.24 -20.12
N ASP A 290 -2.02 -0.16 -19.39
CA ASP A 290 -3.41 0.16 -19.14
C ASP A 290 -4.11 0.60 -20.45
N GLY A 291 -5.40 0.85 -20.35
CA GLY A 291 -6.19 1.23 -21.51
C GLY A 291 -7.59 1.65 -21.09
N ARG A 292 -8.45 1.86 -22.08
CA ARG A 292 -9.86 2.18 -21.82
C ARG A 292 -10.54 1.01 -21.11
N GLY A 293 -11.17 1.32 -19.99
CA GLY A 293 -11.88 0.35 -19.15
C GLY A 293 -10.95 -0.60 -18.40
N LYS A 294 -11.52 -1.65 -17.81
CA LYS A 294 -10.75 -2.65 -17.05
C LYS A 294 -9.93 -3.51 -18.01
N LYS A 295 -8.63 -3.62 -17.79
CA LYS A 295 -7.74 -4.49 -18.56
C LYS A 295 -7.30 -5.67 -17.70
N GLN A 296 -7.59 -6.88 -18.15
CA GLN A 296 -7.07 -8.10 -17.55
C GLN A 296 -5.59 -8.26 -17.87
N LEU A 297 -4.80 -8.51 -16.83
CA LEU A 297 -3.36 -8.70 -16.91
C LEU A 297 -3.02 -10.18 -16.88
N PHE A 298 -2.36 -10.64 -17.93
CA PHE A 298 -1.95 -12.04 -18.10
C PHE A 298 -0.44 -12.18 -18.07
N HIS A 299 0.05 -13.40 -17.80
CA HIS A 299 1.47 -13.70 -17.98
C HIS A 299 1.78 -13.97 -19.45
N HIS A 300 2.96 -13.57 -19.92
CA HIS A 300 3.35 -13.69 -21.33
C HIS A 300 4.31 -14.86 -21.57
N ALA A 301 4.19 -15.47 -22.74
CA ALA A 301 5.22 -16.31 -23.34
C ALA A 301 5.31 -15.98 -24.85
N PRO A 302 6.37 -15.27 -25.29
CA PRO A 302 6.59 -15.00 -26.71
C PRO A 302 6.78 -16.29 -27.51
N ARG A 303 6.17 -16.37 -28.69
CA ARG A 303 6.33 -17.49 -29.62
C ARG A 303 7.43 -17.19 -30.62
N GLY A 304 8.58 -17.83 -30.44
CA GLY A 304 9.62 -17.92 -31.48
C GLY A 304 9.92 -16.58 -32.15
N SER A 305 10.03 -16.59 -33.47
CA SER A 305 10.28 -15.42 -34.31
C SER A 305 9.03 -14.80 -34.93
N THR A 306 7.82 -15.30 -34.63
CA THR A 306 6.58 -14.83 -35.29
C THR A 306 6.12 -13.46 -34.79
N GLY A 307 6.64 -13.00 -33.65
CA GLY A 307 6.18 -11.76 -33.00
C GLY A 307 4.82 -11.91 -32.31
N GLU A 308 4.35 -13.14 -32.16
CA GLU A 308 3.16 -13.49 -31.38
C GLU A 308 3.51 -13.73 -29.91
N VAL A 309 2.54 -13.49 -29.04
CA VAL A 309 2.67 -13.64 -27.60
C VAL A 309 1.48 -14.43 -27.09
N ASP A 310 1.75 -15.56 -26.46
CA ASP A 310 0.74 -16.29 -25.71
C ASP A 310 0.51 -15.63 -24.36
N ARG A 311 -0.76 -15.42 -24.03
CA ARG A 311 -1.18 -14.89 -22.73
C ARG A 311 -1.75 -16.01 -21.88
N PHE A 312 -1.36 -16.06 -20.61
CA PHE A 312 -1.74 -17.11 -19.67
C PHE A 312 -2.42 -16.52 -18.45
N TRP A 313 -3.45 -17.22 -17.97
CA TRP A 313 -3.93 -17.05 -16.60
C TRP A 313 -2.78 -17.26 -15.61
N LEU A 314 -2.86 -16.60 -14.46
CA LEU A 314 -2.04 -16.96 -13.33
C LEU A 314 -2.70 -18.15 -12.63
N GLU A 315 -1.88 -19.03 -12.06
CA GLU A 315 -2.35 -20.16 -11.28
C GLU A 315 -1.66 -20.14 -9.92
N ALA A 316 -2.46 -20.25 -8.86
CA ALA A 316 -1.98 -20.46 -7.51
C ALA A 316 -2.16 -21.94 -7.15
N GLU A 317 -1.07 -22.65 -6.94
CA GLU A 317 -1.05 -24.05 -6.51
C GLU A 317 -0.69 -24.15 -5.01
N ARG A 318 -1.33 -25.05 -4.27
CA ARG A 318 -0.98 -25.34 -2.87
C ARG A 318 0.46 -25.85 -2.77
N SER A 319 1.23 -25.32 -1.83
CA SER A 319 2.54 -25.86 -1.44
C SER A 319 2.53 -26.43 -0.02
N SER A 320 3.65 -27.01 0.42
CA SER A 320 3.89 -27.43 1.80
C SER A 320 4.39 -26.31 2.72
N HIS A 321 4.72 -25.13 2.18
CA HIS A 321 5.27 -24.02 2.93
C HIS A 321 4.19 -23.27 3.72
N SER A 322 4.53 -22.83 4.94
CA SER A 322 3.63 -22.08 5.81
C SER A 322 3.47 -20.62 5.35
N VAL A 323 2.33 -20.02 5.70
CA VAL A 323 2.09 -18.58 5.52
C VAL A 323 3.13 -17.77 6.30
N GLY A 324 3.70 -16.74 5.68
CA GLY A 324 4.77 -15.90 6.27
C GLY A 324 6.11 -16.61 6.52
N GLY A 325 6.23 -17.89 6.16
CA GLY A 325 7.45 -18.68 6.35
C GLY A 325 8.44 -18.58 5.19
N PRO A 326 9.70 -19.02 5.41
CA PRO A 326 10.69 -19.11 4.33
C PRO A 326 10.31 -20.17 3.30
N GLN A 327 10.54 -19.85 2.03
CA GLN A 327 10.24 -20.72 0.88
C GLN A 327 11.52 -21.37 0.33
N ARG A 328 12.21 -22.12 1.20
CA ARG A 328 13.43 -22.87 0.84
C ARG A 328 13.06 -24.25 0.32
N GLU A 329 13.05 -24.39 -0.99
CA GLU A 329 12.72 -25.66 -1.64
C GLU A 329 13.88 -26.65 -1.55
N SER A 330 13.55 -27.94 -1.38
CA SER A 330 14.52 -29.01 -1.63
C SER A 330 14.80 -29.14 -3.13
N GLU A 331 15.93 -29.76 -3.50
CA GLU A 331 16.24 -30.04 -4.90
C GLU A 331 15.16 -30.93 -5.55
N ALA A 332 14.64 -31.92 -4.82
CA ALA A 332 13.57 -32.80 -5.29
C ALA A 332 12.25 -32.02 -5.55
N GLU A 333 11.86 -31.14 -4.63
CA GLU A 333 10.68 -30.28 -4.79
C GLU A 333 10.84 -29.33 -5.98
N ARG A 334 12.00 -28.68 -6.09
CA ARG A 334 12.32 -27.78 -7.20
C ARG A 334 12.25 -28.52 -8.54
N ASN A 335 12.83 -29.71 -8.63
CA ASN A 335 12.82 -30.53 -9.85
C ASN A 335 11.40 -31.01 -10.19
N ASP A 336 10.58 -31.39 -9.21
CA ASP A 336 9.17 -31.71 -9.41
C ASP A 336 8.39 -30.51 -9.97
N ALA A 337 8.57 -29.32 -9.36
CA ALA A 337 7.94 -28.09 -9.83
C ALA A 337 8.33 -27.75 -11.27
N LEU A 338 9.63 -27.83 -11.60
CA LEU A 338 10.13 -27.58 -12.96
C LEU A 338 9.57 -28.58 -13.98
N LYS A 339 9.52 -29.87 -13.63
CA LYS A 339 8.95 -30.92 -14.49
C LYS A 339 7.48 -30.65 -14.81
N ARG A 340 6.74 -30.06 -13.87
CA ARG A 340 5.33 -29.68 -14.04
C ARG A 340 5.14 -28.28 -14.64
N GLY A 341 6.23 -27.59 -14.98
CA GLY A 341 6.19 -26.23 -15.54
C GLY A 341 5.76 -25.16 -14.53
N LYS A 342 5.90 -25.42 -13.22
CA LYS A 342 5.55 -24.48 -12.16
C LYS A 342 6.71 -23.55 -11.81
N ALA A 343 6.36 -22.42 -11.20
CA ALA A 343 7.30 -21.48 -10.61
C ALA A 343 8.20 -22.17 -9.59
N THR A 344 9.42 -21.69 -9.40
CA THR A 344 10.32 -22.07 -8.30
C THR A 344 10.72 -20.81 -7.53
N ALA A 345 11.21 -20.96 -6.30
CA ALA A 345 11.62 -19.85 -5.47
C ALA A 345 12.81 -19.13 -6.11
N ALA A 346 12.68 -17.81 -6.27
CA ALA A 346 13.72 -16.95 -6.82
C ALA A 346 13.73 -15.61 -6.08
N VAL A 347 14.83 -14.87 -6.20
CA VAL A 347 14.94 -13.51 -5.64
C VAL A 347 14.05 -12.57 -6.46
N ILE A 348 12.96 -12.10 -5.85
CA ILE A 348 11.96 -11.25 -6.49
C ILE A 348 11.43 -10.20 -5.50
N GLY A 349 11.22 -8.98 -6.00
CA GLY A 349 10.78 -7.83 -5.22
C GLY A 349 11.88 -7.21 -4.36
N THR A 350 11.52 -6.61 -3.22
CA THR A 350 12.49 -5.96 -2.35
C THR A 350 13.47 -6.98 -1.77
N LYS A 351 14.69 -6.54 -1.41
CA LYS A 351 15.71 -7.40 -0.79
C LYS A 351 15.20 -8.20 0.42
N ALA A 352 14.26 -7.63 1.19
CA ALA A 352 13.67 -8.24 2.38
C ALA A 352 12.74 -9.44 2.09
N LEU A 353 12.22 -9.57 0.86
CA LEU A 353 11.42 -10.75 0.47
C LEU A 353 12.26 -12.01 0.38
N GLU A 354 13.58 -11.88 0.14
CA GLU A 354 14.49 -12.98 -0.17
C GLU A 354 14.00 -13.81 -1.38
N THR A 355 14.10 -15.14 -1.31
CA THR A 355 13.61 -16.06 -2.32
C THR A 355 12.19 -16.50 -2.03
N ARG A 356 11.27 -16.29 -2.98
CA ARG A 356 9.85 -16.72 -2.87
C ARG A 356 9.33 -17.19 -4.22
N PHE A 357 8.31 -18.04 -4.22
CA PHE A 357 7.50 -18.39 -5.41
C PHE A 357 6.05 -17.90 -5.29
N ASN A 358 5.66 -17.36 -4.13
CA ASN A 358 4.30 -16.95 -3.85
C ASN A 358 4.02 -15.46 -4.06
N VAL A 359 4.84 -14.81 -4.88
CA VAL A 359 4.79 -13.36 -5.10
C VAL A 359 4.35 -13.08 -6.54
N LEU A 360 3.41 -12.16 -6.67
CA LEU A 360 3.13 -11.43 -7.90
C LEU A 360 3.43 -9.97 -7.65
N MET A 361 4.15 -9.33 -8.57
CA MET A 361 4.32 -7.88 -8.54
C MET A 361 3.64 -7.24 -9.74
N THR A 362 2.95 -6.14 -9.47
CA THR A 362 2.44 -5.24 -10.50
C THR A 362 3.19 -3.93 -10.38
N ILE A 363 3.83 -3.51 -11.46
CA ILE A 363 4.67 -2.31 -11.50
C ILE A 363 4.06 -1.37 -12.50
N GLN A 364 3.68 -0.18 -12.05
CA GLN A 364 3.15 0.87 -12.89
C GLN A 364 4.27 1.86 -13.18
N ILE A 365 4.59 2.01 -14.47
CA ILE A 365 5.55 2.97 -14.99
C ILE A 365 4.75 4.08 -15.68
N PRO A 366 4.65 5.27 -15.05
CA PRO A 366 3.87 6.36 -15.58
C PRO A 366 4.41 6.90 -16.89
N LEU A 367 3.51 7.09 -17.85
CA LEU A 367 3.79 7.53 -19.21
C LEU A 367 3.28 8.94 -19.48
N GLN A 368 4.07 9.70 -20.23
CA GLN A 368 3.69 11.00 -20.72
C GLN A 368 2.51 10.87 -21.68
N GLN A 369 1.42 11.58 -21.37
CA GLN A 369 0.30 11.67 -22.30
C GLN A 369 0.60 12.66 -23.43
N PRO A 370 0.14 12.39 -24.66
CA PRO A 370 0.11 13.38 -25.72
C PRO A 370 -0.67 14.60 -25.20
N ARG A 371 -0.09 15.78 -25.36
CA ARG A 371 -0.81 17.03 -25.09
C ARG A 371 -2.06 17.00 -25.97
N SER A 372 -3.24 17.03 -25.35
CA SER A 372 -4.46 17.25 -26.11
C SER A 372 -4.24 18.51 -26.93
N PRO A 373 -4.43 18.48 -28.26
CA PRO A 373 -4.29 19.66 -29.07
C PRO A 373 -5.16 20.74 -28.41
N ALA A 374 -4.56 21.89 -28.12
CA ALA A 374 -5.30 23.00 -27.55
C ALA A 374 -6.52 23.18 -28.45
N ARG A 375 -7.73 23.04 -27.86
CA ARG A 375 -8.96 23.18 -28.64
C ARG A 375 -8.83 24.50 -29.39
N PRO A 376 -8.85 24.50 -30.74
CA PRO A 376 -8.67 25.74 -31.48
C PRO A 376 -9.65 26.74 -30.91
N ALA A 377 -9.13 27.88 -30.45
CA ALA A 377 -9.96 28.95 -29.92
C ALA A 377 -11.04 29.19 -30.95
N TRP A 378 -12.31 28.98 -30.55
CA TRP A 378 -13.43 28.98 -31.47
C TRP A 378 -13.40 30.31 -32.25
N PRO A 379 -13.17 30.31 -33.58
CA PRO A 379 -12.98 31.53 -34.33
C PRO A 379 -14.31 32.28 -34.33
N GLY A 380 -14.41 33.29 -33.47
CA GLY A 380 -15.65 34.03 -33.22
C GLY A 380 -15.85 34.42 -31.75
N ALA A 381 -15.17 33.77 -30.80
CA ALA A 381 -15.12 34.24 -29.42
C ALA A 381 -14.02 35.30 -29.27
N SER A 382 -14.30 36.52 -29.75
CA SER A 382 -13.46 37.68 -29.43
C SER A 382 -13.36 37.82 -27.90
N PRO A 383 -12.15 37.95 -27.32
CA PRO A 383 -11.98 38.10 -25.86
C PRO A 383 -12.59 39.40 -25.31
N SER A 384 -13.13 40.26 -26.18
CA SER A 384 -13.66 41.59 -25.86
C SER A 384 -15.13 41.61 -25.42
N SER A 385 -15.88 40.50 -25.50
CA SER A 385 -17.33 40.49 -25.25
C SER A 385 -17.78 39.79 -23.96
N ALA A 386 -16.85 39.28 -23.15
CA ALA A 386 -17.16 38.58 -21.88
C ALA A 386 -17.34 39.52 -20.67
N ALA A 387 -17.55 40.82 -20.91
CA ALA A 387 -17.87 41.81 -19.89
C ALA A 387 -19.17 42.53 -20.24
N ALA A 388 -20.34 41.87 -20.08
CA ALA A 388 -21.65 42.50 -19.81
C ALA A 388 -22.86 41.53 -19.99
N LEU A 389 -22.83 40.34 -19.40
CA LEU A 389 -24.07 39.60 -19.11
C LEU A 389 -24.09 39.17 -17.64
N CYS A 390 -24.23 40.17 -16.78
CA CYS A 390 -24.72 39.97 -15.42
C CYS A 390 -26.22 39.62 -15.50
N TYR A 391 -26.55 38.34 -15.33
CA TYR A 391 -27.88 37.96 -14.87
C TYR A 391 -27.98 38.31 -13.37
N PRO A 392 -29.01 39.06 -12.92
CA PRO A 392 -29.21 39.28 -11.51
C PRO A 392 -29.72 38.00 -10.84
N SER A 393 -29.06 37.63 -9.75
CA SER A 393 -29.43 36.60 -8.80
C SER A 393 -30.80 36.86 -8.17
N ALA A 394 -31.69 35.87 -8.24
CA ALA A 394 -32.89 35.80 -7.40
C ALA A 394 -32.51 35.45 -5.95
N PRO A 395 -33.15 36.06 -4.92
CA PRO A 395 -32.90 35.73 -3.52
C PRO A 395 -33.68 34.47 -3.05
N PRO A 396 -33.27 33.86 -1.92
CA PRO A 396 -33.87 32.64 -1.38
C PRO A 396 -35.20 32.93 -0.68
N LEU A 397 -36.22 32.08 -0.94
CA LEU A 397 -37.46 32.05 -0.16
C LEU A 397 -37.22 31.27 1.14
N ALA A 398 -37.31 31.97 2.28
CA ALA A 398 -37.46 31.36 3.59
C ALA A 398 -38.97 31.14 3.86
N PHE A 399 -39.37 29.89 4.05
CA PHE A 399 -40.72 29.52 4.49
C PHE A 399 -40.89 29.85 5.97
N GLY A 400 -41.76 30.80 6.29
CA GLY A 400 -42.28 31.04 7.64
C GLY A 400 -43.53 30.19 7.90
N ALA A 401 -43.59 29.63 9.10
CA ALA A 401 -44.65 28.75 9.58
C ALA A 401 -46.02 29.45 9.71
N THR A 402 -47.07 28.77 9.25
CA THR A 402 -48.46 29.00 9.68
C THR A 402 -49.08 27.70 10.16
N ALA A 403 -49.78 27.78 11.30
CA ALA A 403 -50.37 26.68 12.05
C ALA A 403 -51.47 25.90 11.28
N PRO A 404 -51.73 24.61 11.59
CA PRO A 404 -52.75 23.84 10.92
C PRO A 404 -54.11 23.90 11.64
N ALA A 405 -55.17 24.07 10.86
CA ALA A 405 -56.54 23.73 11.24
C ALA A 405 -56.81 22.26 10.92
N THR A 406 -57.43 21.59 11.88
CA THR A 406 -57.92 20.20 11.89
C THR A 406 -59.00 19.93 10.84
N PHE A 407 -59.00 18.76 10.18
CA PHE A 407 -60.13 17.81 10.11
C PHE A 407 -59.71 16.52 9.36
N ALA A 408 -60.26 15.39 9.81
CA ALA A 408 -59.87 14.01 9.49
C ALA A 408 -60.78 13.37 8.39
N PRO A 409 -60.81 12.04 8.15
CA PRO A 409 -60.31 11.42 6.91
C PRO A 409 -61.39 10.70 6.07
N GLY A 410 -61.06 10.34 4.82
CA GLY A 410 -61.94 9.55 3.95
C GLY A 410 -61.20 8.73 2.88
N PHE A 411 -61.45 7.43 2.93
CA PHE A 411 -61.04 6.29 2.09
C PHE A 411 -61.00 6.49 0.56
N GLY A 412 -60.18 5.66 -0.12
CA GLY A 412 -60.66 4.90 -1.29
C GLY A 412 -59.74 4.81 -2.53
N ALA A 413 -59.13 3.63 -2.69
CA ALA A 413 -58.96 2.82 -3.92
C ALA A 413 -58.29 3.38 -5.21
N ALA A 414 -57.52 2.49 -5.83
CA ALA A 414 -56.71 2.62 -7.05
C ALA A 414 -57.52 2.48 -8.38
N PRO A 415 -56.89 2.10 -9.52
CA PRO A 415 -56.30 2.88 -10.64
C PRO A 415 -57.25 2.77 -11.90
N PRO A 416 -56.90 2.96 -13.21
CA PRO A 416 -55.58 3.03 -13.88
C PRO A 416 -55.39 3.93 -15.13
N ALA A 417 -54.12 3.98 -15.55
CA ALA A 417 -53.54 3.89 -16.91
C ALA A 417 -54.02 4.73 -18.14
N PHE A 418 -53.01 4.97 -18.99
CA PHE A 418 -52.98 5.29 -20.43
C PHE A 418 -53.20 6.74 -20.90
N GLY A 419 -52.22 7.22 -21.68
CA GLY A 419 -52.52 7.94 -22.93
C GLY A 419 -51.91 9.33 -23.13
N ALA A 420 -50.80 9.37 -23.88
CA ALA A 420 -50.44 10.32 -24.93
C ALA A 420 -50.39 11.86 -24.70
N VAL A 421 -49.17 12.40 -24.95
CA VAL A 421 -48.73 13.64 -25.65
C VAL A 421 -49.75 14.41 -26.51
N PRO A 422 -49.47 15.65 -27.00
CA PRO A 422 -48.52 16.71 -26.59
C PRO A 422 -49.12 18.16 -26.66
N ALA A 423 -48.24 19.14 -26.43
CA ALA A 423 -48.11 20.39 -27.21
C ALA A 423 -48.56 21.74 -26.60
N THR A 424 -47.54 22.59 -26.43
CA THR A 424 -47.44 24.02 -26.82
C THR A 424 -48.32 25.06 -26.13
N CYS A 425 -47.68 26.05 -25.49
CA CYS A 425 -47.55 27.44 -25.96
C CYS A 425 -47.20 28.37 -24.78
N ALA A 426 -46.15 29.17 -24.97
CA ALA A 426 -45.77 30.31 -24.13
C ALA A 426 -46.55 31.57 -24.60
N PRO A 427 -46.18 32.80 -24.17
CA PRO A 427 -46.28 33.41 -22.84
C PRO A 427 -47.01 34.78 -22.90
N ALA A 428 -47.29 35.45 -21.78
CA ALA A 428 -47.51 36.91 -21.78
C ALA A 428 -47.26 37.60 -20.43
N PHE A 429 -46.75 38.83 -20.57
CA PHE A 429 -46.22 39.83 -19.63
C PHE A 429 -47.23 40.55 -18.71
N GLY A 430 -46.70 41.25 -17.69
CA GLY A 430 -47.26 42.52 -17.14
C GLY A 430 -47.00 42.67 -15.63
N THR A 431 -45.91 43.31 -15.17
CA THR A 431 -45.66 44.76 -14.87
C THR A 431 -46.53 45.45 -13.80
N ALA A 432 -45.83 46.17 -12.90
CA ALA A 432 -46.22 47.26 -11.95
C ALA A 432 -46.00 46.86 -10.48
N SER A 433 -45.53 47.66 -9.52
CA SER A 433 -44.90 48.99 -9.42
C SER A 433 -44.42 49.18 -7.95
N THR A 434 -43.46 50.09 -7.74
CA THR A 434 -42.85 50.72 -6.52
C THR A 434 -43.75 50.94 -5.27
N PRO A 435 -43.26 51.27 -4.03
CA PRO A 435 -42.01 52.01 -3.71
C PRO A 435 -41.21 51.67 -2.40
N ALA A 436 -39.93 52.10 -2.44
CA ALA A 436 -39.15 52.89 -1.48
C ALA A 436 -38.77 52.49 -0.03
N PHE A 437 -37.55 52.98 0.29
CA PHE A 437 -36.89 53.32 1.57
C PHE A 437 -36.03 52.28 2.31
N GLY A 438 -34.78 52.69 2.59
CA GLY A 438 -34.08 52.40 3.85
C GLY A 438 -32.71 51.74 3.72
N ALA A 439 -31.65 52.55 3.75
CA ALA A 439 -30.24 52.15 3.69
C ALA A 439 -29.68 51.66 5.04
N ALA A 440 -28.60 50.88 5.01
CA ALA A 440 -27.43 51.05 5.90
C ALA A 440 -26.20 50.29 5.36
N GLN A 441 -25.08 51.02 5.27
CA GLN A 441 -23.73 50.61 4.87
C GLN A 441 -22.96 49.92 6.01
N PHE A 442 -21.96 49.10 5.65
CA PHE A 442 -20.60 49.02 6.22
C PHE A 442 -19.76 48.21 5.19
N GLY A 443 -18.53 48.50 4.79
CA GLY A 443 -17.46 49.32 5.33
C GLY A 443 -16.16 48.53 5.13
N ALA A 444 -15.48 48.71 4.00
CA ALA A 444 -14.26 48.00 3.62
C ALA A 444 -13.01 48.66 4.23
N VAL A 445 -11.99 47.86 4.56
CA VAL A 445 -10.65 48.34 4.91
C VAL A 445 -9.62 47.58 4.08
N SER A 446 -8.80 48.33 3.37
CA SER A 446 -7.69 47.90 2.52
C SER A 446 -6.36 47.99 3.28
N ALA A 447 -5.41 47.12 2.94
CA ALA A 447 -4.01 47.27 3.31
C ALA A 447 -3.12 46.88 2.11
N GLY A 448 -2.39 47.86 1.56
CA GLY A 448 -1.10 47.62 0.89
C GLY A 448 -0.04 47.34 1.96
N GLY A 449 1.14 46.76 1.71
CA GLY A 449 1.98 46.64 0.52
C GLY A 449 3.42 46.89 1.02
N LEU A 450 4.41 46.10 0.58
CA LEU A 450 5.83 46.47 0.38
C LEU A 450 6.74 45.24 0.17
N PHE A 451 7.30 45.14 -1.04
CA PHE A 451 8.60 44.52 -1.35
C PHE A 451 9.73 45.37 -0.71
N GLY A 452 10.96 44.95 -0.41
CA GLY A 452 11.77 43.75 -0.60
C GLY A 452 13.24 44.19 -0.51
N ALA A 453 14.15 43.39 0.08
CA ALA A 453 15.61 43.43 -0.16
C ALA A 453 16.35 42.34 0.64
N ALA A 454 17.30 41.69 -0.02
CA ALA A 454 18.36 40.81 0.49
C ALA A 454 19.62 41.09 -0.36
N PRO A 455 20.81 40.47 -0.16
CA PRO A 455 21.42 39.86 1.03
C PRO A 455 22.86 40.37 1.30
N GLY A 456 23.50 39.93 2.39
CA GLY A 456 24.92 40.22 2.64
C GLY A 456 25.60 39.24 3.61
N ALA A 457 26.44 38.37 3.04
CA ALA A 457 27.72 37.82 3.51
C ALA A 457 27.90 37.18 4.92
N VAL A 458 28.40 35.94 4.86
CA VAL A 458 29.12 35.14 5.89
C VAL A 458 30.51 35.76 6.17
N PRO A 459 31.16 35.54 7.34
CA PRO A 459 32.00 34.33 7.48
C PRO A 459 32.14 33.71 8.90
N ALA A 460 32.40 32.39 8.88
CA ALA A 460 33.37 31.58 9.64
C ALA A 460 33.58 31.69 11.18
N THR A 461 33.40 30.52 11.80
CA THR A 461 34.24 29.85 12.84
C THR A 461 34.48 30.50 14.19
N CYS A 462 34.07 29.81 15.27
CA CYS A 462 34.93 29.29 16.36
C CYS A 462 34.08 28.73 17.53
N ALA A 463 34.15 27.43 17.77
CA ALA A 463 34.02 26.83 19.12
C ALA A 463 35.43 26.89 19.79
N PRO A 464 35.65 26.64 21.10
CA PRO A 464 34.82 25.88 22.06
C PRO A 464 34.76 26.49 23.48
N ALA A 465 33.96 25.91 24.40
CA ALA A 465 34.36 25.71 25.80
C ALA A 465 33.30 24.91 26.59
N PHE A 466 33.80 23.86 27.25
CA PHE A 466 33.18 23.13 28.34
C PHE A 466 32.92 24.03 29.56
N GLY A 467 31.83 23.76 30.28
CA GLY A 467 31.57 24.28 31.62
C GLY A 467 30.67 23.34 32.39
N ALA A 468 31.29 22.46 33.19
CA ALA A 468 30.61 21.64 34.18
C ALA A 468 30.38 22.47 35.45
N ALA A 469 29.20 22.34 36.07
CA ALA A 469 28.99 22.70 37.47
C ALA A 469 27.93 21.79 38.11
N SER A 470 28.38 21.15 39.17
CA SER A 470 27.70 20.30 40.14
C SER A 470 26.75 21.06 41.08
N GLY A 471 25.71 20.39 41.59
CA GLY A 471 24.94 20.86 42.74
C GLY A 471 23.74 19.98 43.12
N ALA A 472 23.96 19.08 44.09
CA ALA A 472 22.99 18.35 44.94
C ALA A 472 21.99 19.30 45.66
N ALA A 473 20.83 18.95 46.26
CA ALA A 473 19.96 17.77 46.39
C ALA A 473 18.63 18.28 47.06
N PRO A 474 17.85 17.54 47.90
CA PRO A 474 16.47 17.15 47.59
C PRO A 474 15.39 17.61 48.61
N ILE A 475 14.15 17.87 48.17
CA ILE A 475 12.90 17.95 48.98
C ILE A 475 11.76 17.74 47.96
N GLY A 476 10.65 17.03 48.13
CA GLY A 476 9.93 16.37 49.22
C GLY A 476 8.51 16.12 48.67
N ALA A 477 7.85 15.05 49.11
CA ALA A 477 6.55 14.58 48.63
C ALA A 477 5.39 15.61 48.74
N ALA A 478 4.39 15.49 47.86
CA ALA A 478 2.97 15.35 48.26
C ALA A 478 2.00 15.27 47.07
N SER A 479 1.05 14.35 47.24
CA SER A 479 -0.31 14.20 46.70
C SER A 479 -1.06 15.44 46.18
N GLY A 480 -1.90 15.25 45.16
CA GLY A 480 -3.03 16.13 44.86
C GLY A 480 -3.83 15.66 43.65
N ALA A 481 -5.07 15.20 43.88
CA ALA A 481 -6.00 14.73 42.87
C ALA A 481 -6.99 15.82 42.44
N ALA A 482 -7.50 15.65 41.21
CA ALA A 482 -8.81 16.09 40.69
C ALA A 482 -8.93 17.56 40.19
N PRO A 483 -10.02 17.91 39.45
CA PRO A 483 -10.05 17.96 37.98
C PRO A 483 -10.62 19.31 37.45
N ILE A 484 -11.03 19.34 36.17
CA ILE A 484 -12.05 20.21 35.52
C ILE A 484 -11.52 20.98 34.28
N GLY A 485 -12.25 20.85 33.18
CA GLY A 485 -12.47 21.98 32.25
C GLY A 485 -11.88 21.86 30.84
N ALA A 486 -12.32 20.91 30.02
CA ALA A 486 -12.15 21.03 28.56
C ALA A 486 -13.29 21.86 27.98
N ALA A 487 -12.98 23.10 27.59
CA ALA A 487 -13.88 24.04 26.95
C ALA A 487 -14.20 23.61 25.51
N SER A 488 -15.48 23.68 25.18
CA SER A 488 -16.07 23.52 23.85
C SER A 488 -15.73 24.73 22.96
N ALA A 489 -15.21 24.47 21.76
CA ALA A 489 -15.05 25.47 20.70
C ALA A 489 -16.29 25.49 19.79
N PRO A 490 -16.73 26.68 19.29
CA PRO A 490 -17.93 26.81 18.48
C PRO A 490 -17.69 26.42 17.03
N ALA A 491 -18.65 25.69 16.46
CA ALA A 491 -18.71 25.36 15.04
C ALA A 491 -19.19 26.57 14.22
N PHE A 492 -18.40 26.98 13.23
CA PHE A 492 -18.83 27.87 12.15
C PHE A 492 -19.21 27.01 10.94
N GLY A 493 -20.47 27.10 10.52
CA GLY A 493 -21.02 26.42 9.34
C GLY A 493 -20.81 27.22 8.06
N GLY A 494 -20.66 26.52 6.93
CA GLY A 494 -20.52 27.12 5.60
C GLY A 494 -20.52 26.11 4.46
N LEU A 495 -21.72 25.66 4.08
CA LEU A 495 -22.21 25.51 2.70
C LEU A 495 -21.34 24.78 1.64
N PHE A 496 -21.25 23.46 1.71
CA PHE A 496 -21.21 22.59 0.51
C PHE A 496 -22.00 21.31 0.80
N GLY A 497 -22.89 20.94 -0.12
CA GLY A 497 -23.77 19.77 -0.01
C GLY A 497 -22.97 18.47 0.06
N ALA A 498 -22.68 18.03 1.28
CA ALA A 498 -22.31 16.65 1.55
C ALA A 498 -23.56 15.80 1.37
N ALA A 499 -23.48 14.78 0.50
CA ALA A 499 -24.42 13.67 0.57
C ALA A 499 -24.39 13.13 2.00
N SER A 500 -25.51 13.27 2.69
CA SER A 500 -25.71 12.77 4.04
C SER A 500 -25.34 11.30 4.12
N PHE A 501 -24.23 10.98 4.78
CA PHE A 501 -24.06 9.68 5.41
C PHE A 501 -25.16 9.58 6.46
N GLY A 502 -26.21 8.83 6.14
CA GLY A 502 -27.28 8.55 7.07
C GLY A 502 -26.69 8.02 8.37
N ALA A 503 -27.14 8.60 9.48
CA ALA A 503 -26.95 8.02 10.80
C ALA A 503 -27.33 6.53 10.71
N ALA A 504 -26.36 5.65 10.98
CA ALA A 504 -26.59 4.22 11.00
C ALA A 504 -27.75 3.93 11.97
N PRO A 505 -28.81 3.23 11.54
CA PRO A 505 -29.82 2.78 12.48
C PRO A 505 -29.13 1.88 13.51
N ALA A 506 -29.40 2.17 14.78
CA ALA A 506 -28.94 1.37 15.89
C ALA A 506 -29.33 -0.11 15.66
N GLY A 507 -28.31 -0.95 15.53
CA GLY A 507 -28.31 -2.35 15.95
C GLY A 507 -29.49 -3.22 15.54
N VAL A 508 -29.64 -3.52 14.25
CA VAL A 508 -30.10 -4.88 13.90
C VAL A 508 -28.87 -5.77 14.03
N LEU A 509 -28.70 -6.34 15.22
CA LEU A 509 -27.80 -7.47 15.43
C LEU A 509 -28.33 -8.61 14.56
N PHE A 510 -27.88 -8.68 13.30
CA PHE A 510 -27.99 -9.89 12.47
C PHE A 510 -27.09 -10.96 13.09
N GLY A 511 -27.51 -11.47 14.24
CA GLY A 511 -27.04 -12.71 14.83
C GLY A 511 -27.54 -13.88 14.00
N SER A 512 -27.05 -13.97 12.76
CA SER A 512 -26.99 -15.27 12.10
C SER A 512 -25.98 -16.08 12.90
N SER A 513 -26.49 -16.90 13.82
CA SER A 513 -25.76 -17.97 14.49
C SER A 513 -25.43 -19.09 13.48
N GLY A 514 -24.86 -18.72 12.33
CA GLY A 514 -24.26 -19.67 11.42
C GLY A 514 -23.23 -20.48 12.20
N ALA A 515 -23.26 -21.81 12.02
CA ALA A 515 -22.27 -22.69 12.61
C ALA A 515 -20.85 -22.12 12.35
N PRO A 516 -19.93 -22.20 13.32
CA PRO A 516 -18.58 -21.68 13.14
C PRO A 516 -17.96 -22.26 11.87
N LEU A 517 -17.38 -21.38 11.06
CA LEU A 517 -16.72 -21.79 9.83
C LEU A 517 -15.62 -22.79 10.16
N ARG A 518 -15.49 -23.82 9.33
CA ARG A 518 -14.47 -24.85 9.53
C ARG A 518 -13.09 -24.24 9.30
N THR A 519 -12.16 -24.51 10.20
CA THR A 519 -10.75 -24.16 10.02
C THR A 519 -10.13 -25.07 8.96
N GLY A 520 -9.61 -24.45 7.91
CA GLY A 520 -8.88 -25.09 6.83
C GLY A 520 -7.37 -25.09 7.06
N THR A 521 -6.63 -25.48 6.02
CA THR A 521 -5.16 -25.41 6.00
C THR A 521 -4.72 -24.31 5.07
N ALA A 522 -3.98 -23.31 5.59
CA ALA A 522 -3.39 -22.25 4.77
C ALA A 522 -1.91 -22.53 4.46
N ASN A 523 -1.50 -22.27 3.22
CA ASN A 523 -0.13 -22.48 2.75
C ASN A 523 0.29 -21.32 1.85
N ALA A 524 1.60 -21.09 1.73
CA ALA A 524 2.12 -20.23 0.67
C ALA A 524 1.76 -20.82 -0.69
N ALA A 525 1.19 -20.02 -1.60
CA ALA A 525 0.77 -20.49 -2.91
C ALA A 525 1.93 -20.45 -3.91
N ARG A 526 2.11 -21.46 -4.74
CA ARG A 526 3.03 -21.42 -5.88
C ARG A 526 2.38 -20.71 -7.05
N VAL A 527 2.78 -19.45 -7.32
CA VAL A 527 2.18 -18.62 -8.37
C VAL A 527 2.90 -18.85 -9.69
N SER A 528 2.23 -19.49 -10.64
CA SER A 528 2.77 -19.92 -11.93
C SER A 528 1.88 -19.45 -13.10
N ARG A 529 2.33 -19.69 -14.33
CA ARG A 529 1.48 -19.70 -15.51
C ARG A 529 0.50 -20.87 -15.42
N GLY A 530 -0.78 -20.57 -15.55
CA GLY A 530 -1.84 -21.55 -15.71
C GLY A 530 -2.08 -21.86 -17.18
N THR A 531 -3.35 -21.93 -17.53
CA THR A 531 -3.86 -22.18 -18.88
C THR A 531 -3.70 -20.95 -19.78
N ARG A 532 -3.52 -21.21 -21.08
CA ARG A 532 -3.46 -20.17 -22.10
C ARG A 532 -4.86 -19.55 -22.28
N GLN A 533 -4.92 -18.22 -22.23
CA GLN A 533 -6.09 -17.42 -22.55
C GLN A 533 -6.24 -17.28 -24.07
N ASP A 534 -5.22 -16.70 -24.71
CA ASP A 534 -5.20 -16.43 -26.16
C ASP A 534 -3.77 -16.16 -26.66
N THR A 535 -3.68 -15.74 -27.92
CA THR A 535 -2.43 -15.37 -28.60
C THR A 535 -2.66 -14.04 -29.31
N LEU A 536 -1.77 -13.06 -29.11
CA LEU A 536 -1.83 -11.76 -29.75
C LEU A 536 -0.53 -11.44 -30.48
N THR A 537 -0.59 -10.63 -31.54
CA THR A 537 0.60 -9.98 -32.08
C THR A 537 1.11 -8.91 -31.12
N ARG A 538 2.40 -8.57 -31.20
CA ARG A 538 2.96 -7.47 -30.38
C ARG A 538 2.16 -6.16 -30.51
N GLN A 539 1.72 -5.79 -31.71
CA GLN A 539 0.95 -4.55 -31.94
C GLN A 539 -0.45 -4.60 -31.31
N GLN A 540 -1.11 -5.76 -31.33
CA GLN A 540 -2.40 -5.94 -30.66
C GLN A 540 -2.25 -5.94 -29.13
N LEU A 541 -1.12 -6.48 -28.63
CA LEU A 541 -0.86 -6.57 -27.20
C LEU A 541 -0.72 -5.19 -26.56
N ASN A 542 0.09 -4.32 -27.17
CA ASN A 542 0.45 -3.02 -26.60
C ASN A 542 0.52 -1.93 -27.69
N PRO A 543 -0.63 -1.49 -28.22
CA PRO A 543 -0.66 -0.55 -29.33
C PRO A 543 -0.03 0.82 -29.00
N GLY A 544 -0.14 1.28 -27.76
CA GLY A 544 0.35 2.60 -27.32
C GLY A 544 1.79 2.64 -26.80
N LEU A 545 2.49 1.49 -26.71
CA LEU A 545 3.82 1.45 -26.08
C LEU A 545 4.99 1.78 -27.02
N GLN A 546 4.83 1.68 -28.34
CA GLN A 546 5.95 1.82 -29.28
C GLN A 546 6.68 3.17 -29.18
N SER A 547 5.92 4.24 -28.94
CA SER A 547 6.43 5.61 -28.81
C SER A 547 6.22 6.19 -27.40
N ALA A 548 5.96 5.34 -26.41
CA ALA A 548 5.74 5.77 -25.05
C ALA A 548 6.95 6.56 -24.53
N ARG A 549 6.71 7.52 -23.63
CA ARG A 549 7.77 8.28 -22.98
C ARG A 549 7.50 8.31 -21.50
N ARG A 550 8.56 8.33 -20.69
CA ARG A 550 8.44 8.42 -19.23
C ARG A 550 7.75 9.72 -18.85
N HIS A 551 6.80 9.67 -17.91
CA HIS A 551 6.21 10.88 -17.35
C HIS A 551 7.30 11.67 -16.58
N PRO A 552 7.43 12.99 -16.77
CA PRO A 552 8.58 13.75 -16.25
C PRO A 552 8.59 13.99 -14.73
N SER A 553 7.50 13.65 -14.03
CA SER A 553 7.34 13.97 -12.60
C SER A 553 6.61 12.91 -11.78
N GLU A 554 6.17 11.81 -12.40
CA GLU A 554 5.42 10.78 -11.68
C GLU A 554 6.33 9.58 -11.42
N HIS A 555 6.37 9.11 -10.18
CA HIS A 555 7.26 8.05 -9.75
C HIS A 555 6.71 6.65 -10.09
N VAL A 556 7.60 5.66 -10.20
CA VAL A 556 7.17 4.26 -10.34
C VAL A 556 6.47 3.80 -9.06
N THR A 557 5.41 3.02 -9.24
CA THR A 557 4.67 2.37 -8.15
C THR A 557 4.77 0.85 -8.31
N VAL A 558 5.14 0.16 -7.22
CA VAL A 558 5.22 -1.30 -7.15
C VAL A 558 4.20 -1.81 -6.13
N THR A 559 3.31 -2.69 -6.56
CA THR A 559 2.42 -3.46 -5.66
C THR A 559 2.90 -4.90 -5.62
N ILE A 560 3.27 -5.38 -4.43
CA ILE A 560 3.70 -6.76 -4.19
C ILE A 560 2.57 -7.48 -3.45
N VAL A 561 1.99 -8.47 -4.12
CA VAL A 561 0.93 -9.31 -3.55
C VAL A 561 1.48 -10.70 -3.24
N ILE A 562 1.36 -11.10 -1.98
CA ILE A 562 1.74 -12.41 -1.46
C ILE A 562 0.53 -13.33 -1.52
N TYR A 563 0.64 -14.44 -2.23
CA TYR A 563 -0.47 -15.38 -2.41
C TYR A 563 -0.36 -16.54 -1.44
N ASN A 564 -1.48 -16.86 -0.81
CA ASN A 564 -1.65 -18.03 0.02
C ASN A 564 -2.87 -18.81 -0.48
N THR A 565 -2.87 -20.12 -0.34
CA THR A 565 -4.03 -20.98 -0.61
C THR A 565 -4.68 -21.40 0.70
N VAL A 566 -5.99 -21.59 0.72
CA VAL A 566 -6.72 -22.16 1.86
C VAL A 566 -7.58 -23.32 1.38
N ALA A 567 -7.29 -24.51 1.91
CA ALA A 567 -7.99 -25.74 1.61
C ALA A 567 -8.92 -26.14 2.77
N GLY A 568 -10.15 -26.56 2.46
CA GLY A 568 -11.08 -27.19 3.42
C GLY A 568 -11.70 -26.26 4.47
N GLY A 569 -11.63 -24.93 4.32
CA GLY A 569 -12.19 -23.99 5.29
C GLY A 569 -11.63 -22.57 5.22
N VAL A 570 -11.52 -21.91 6.37
CA VAL A 570 -10.91 -20.59 6.58
C VAL A 570 -9.51 -20.70 7.19
N PRO A 571 -8.59 -19.73 6.98
CA PRO A 571 -7.27 -19.76 7.59
C PRO A 571 -7.36 -19.71 9.12
N THR A 572 -6.34 -20.23 9.82
CA THR A 572 -6.27 -20.07 11.29
C THR A 572 -5.96 -18.62 11.66
N GLU A 573 -6.20 -18.25 12.92
CA GLU A 573 -5.76 -16.94 13.44
C GLU A 573 -4.25 -16.75 13.22
N ASP A 574 -3.43 -17.77 13.56
CA ASP A 574 -1.98 -17.75 13.39
C ASP A 574 -1.58 -17.47 11.93
N ASP A 575 -2.26 -18.08 10.95
CA ASP A 575 -1.97 -17.87 9.53
C ASP A 575 -2.24 -16.42 9.11
N ILE A 576 -3.34 -15.83 9.60
CA ILE A 576 -3.69 -14.43 9.31
C ILE A 576 -2.66 -13.50 9.94
N MET A 577 -2.28 -13.75 11.20
CA MET A 577 -1.28 -12.94 11.90
C MET A 577 0.08 -13.03 11.22
N ALA A 578 0.52 -14.25 10.84
CA ALA A 578 1.75 -14.46 10.11
C ALA A 578 1.78 -13.69 8.78
N ALA A 579 0.66 -13.65 8.05
CA ALA A 579 0.56 -12.89 6.81
C ALA A 579 0.67 -11.37 7.04
N VAL A 580 0.06 -10.85 8.11
CA VAL A 580 0.17 -9.42 8.47
C VAL A 580 1.57 -9.09 8.98
N ASP A 581 2.15 -9.94 9.81
CA ASP A 581 3.50 -9.77 10.35
C ASP A 581 4.56 -9.77 9.24
N ASP A 582 4.38 -10.63 8.23
CA ASP A 582 5.23 -10.65 7.04
C ASP A 582 5.16 -9.31 6.29
N MET A 583 3.96 -8.77 6.03
CA MET A 583 3.82 -7.44 5.42
C MET A 583 4.43 -6.32 6.28
N GLU A 584 4.24 -6.35 7.60
CA GLU A 584 4.79 -5.35 8.52
C GLU A 584 6.32 -5.37 8.57
N MET A 585 6.92 -6.56 8.54
CA MET A 585 8.38 -6.74 8.42
C MET A 585 8.90 -6.17 7.09
N LEU A 586 8.18 -6.39 5.99
CA LEU A 586 8.56 -5.85 4.68
C LEU A 586 8.49 -4.32 4.64
N TYR A 587 7.45 -3.71 5.25
CA TYR A 587 7.39 -2.26 5.41
C TYR A 587 8.53 -1.73 6.28
N ALA A 588 8.87 -2.42 7.37
CA ALA A 588 9.96 -2.02 8.26
C ALA A 588 11.34 -2.08 7.58
N ALA A 589 11.49 -2.90 6.53
CA ALA A 589 12.73 -3.01 5.75
C ALA A 589 12.85 -1.97 4.61
N CYS A 590 11.83 -1.14 4.39
CA CYS A 590 11.89 -0.06 3.40
C CYS A 590 12.73 1.12 3.91
N ASN A 591 13.26 1.95 2.99
CA ASN A 591 14.02 3.17 3.35
C ASN A 591 13.13 4.18 4.11
N TRP A 592 11.83 4.16 3.83
CA TRP A 592 10.81 4.88 4.58
C TRP A 592 9.52 4.08 4.57
N THR A 593 8.73 4.19 5.65
CA THR A 593 7.34 3.74 5.69
C THR A 593 6.47 4.77 6.41
N GLY A 594 5.24 4.92 5.93
CA GLY A 594 4.26 5.84 6.51
C GLY A 594 2.92 5.74 5.80
N LYS A 595 2.03 6.71 6.05
CA LYS A 595 0.74 6.76 5.37
C LYS A 595 0.80 7.69 4.15
N LEU A 596 -0.07 7.50 3.16
CA LEU A 596 -0.17 8.34 1.96
C LEU A 596 -0.36 9.84 2.29
N GLY A 597 -1.10 10.16 3.34
CA GLY A 597 -1.32 11.52 3.80
C GLY A 597 -0.10 12.15 4.49
N SER A 598 0.92 11.36 4.85
CA SER A 598 2.13 11.85 5.49
C SER A 598 3.05 12.57 4.48
N SER A 599 3.89 13.48 4.97
CA SER A 599 4.83 14.26 4.15
C SER A 599 5.88 13.41 3.42
N GLY A 600 6.25 12.26 3.98
CA GLY A 600 7.16 11.32 3.32
C GLY A 600 6.63 10.77 1.97
N ALA A 601 5.32 10.89 1.71
CA ALA A 601 4.65 10.52 0.47
C ALA A 601 4.32 11.73 -0.44
N ASP A 602 4.83 12.93 -0.16
CA ASP A 602 4.57 14.15 -0.97
C ASP A 602 5.00 14.00 -2.43
N PHE A 603 6.00 13.16 -2.72
CA PHE A 603 6.46 12.86 -4.08
C PHE A 603 5.40 12.19 -4.99
N MET A 604 4.31 11.67 -4.42
CA MET A 604 3.19 11.06 -5.16
C MET A 604 1.91 11.89 -5.07
N LYS A 605 1.99 13.15 -4.64
CA LYS A 605 0.84 14.01 -4.46
C LYS A 605 0.94 15.26 -5.32
N SER A 606 -0.21 15.70 -5.82
CA SER A 606 -0.32 17.00 -6.50
C SER A 606 -1.59 17.72 -6.05
N GLU A 607 -1.48 19.02 -5.78
CA GLU A 607 -2.66 19.83 -5.48
C GLU A 607 -3.58 19.88 -6.71
N LEU A 608 -4.85 19.55 -6.50
CA LEU A 608 -5.88 19.63 -7.52
C LEU A 608 -6.37 21.07 -7.59
N ASN A 609 -6.29 21.69 -8.77
CA ASN A 609 -7.05 22.90 -8.99
C ASN A 609 -8.52 22.55 -9.26
N VAL A 610 -9.42 23.55 -9.16
CA VAL A 610 -10.87 23.36 -9.37
C VAL A 610 -11.18 22.76 -10.75
N LYS A 611 -10.41 23.14 -11.77
CA LYS A 611 -10.60 22.62 -13.14
C LYS A 611 -10.27 21.12 -13.20
N ASP A 612 -9.23 20.67 -12.53
CA ASP A 612 -8.86 19.25 -12.45
C ASP A 612 -9.96 18.45 -11.75
N ALA A 613 -10.46 18.92 -10.60
CA ALA A 613 -11.53 18.26 -9.86
C ALA A 613 -12.81 18.14 -10.69
N VAL A 614 -13.21 19.21 -11.41
CA VAL A 614 -14.37 19.19 -12.30
C VAL A 614 -14.17 18.24 -13.48
N GLU A 615 -12.96 18.20 -14.05
CA GLU A 615 -12.66 17.31 -15.17
C GLU A 615 -12.66 15.84 -14.76
N VAL A 616 -12.07 15.50 -13.62
CA VAL A 616 -12.09 14.13 -13.09
C VAL A 616 -13.52 13.72 -12.71
N SER A 617 -14.28 14.60 -12.04
CA SER A 617 -15.67 14.33 -11.69
C SER A 617 -16.51 14.02 -12.92
N ARG A 618 -16.34 14.77 -14.02
CA ARG A 618 -17.06 14.55 -15.28
C ARG A 618 -16.73 13.18 -15.90
N ARG A 619 -15.47 12.75 -15.79
CA ARG A 619 -15.02 11.45 -16.32
C ARG A 619 -15.67 10.30 -15.55
N VAL A 620 -15.83 10.44 -14.24
CA VAL A 620 -16.44 9.41 -13.40
C VAL A 620 -17.96 9.38 -13.51
N THR A 621 -18.63 10.52 -13.68
CA THR A 621 -20.10 10.53 -13.86
C THR A 621 -20.57 10.04 -15.22
N ASN A 622 -19.77 10.22 -16.28
CA ASN A 622 -20.12 9.75 -17.63
C ASN A 622 -19.86 8.25 -17.83
N PHE A 623 -19.45 7.55 -16.77
CA PHE A 623 -19.07 6.15 -16.80
C PHE A 623 -20.24 5.20 -17.17
N ASP A 624 -21.47 5.51 -16.73
CA ASP A 624 -22.66 4.69 -16.99
C ASP A 624 -23.11 4.68 -18.47
N GLN A 625 -22.48 5.50 -19.33
CA GLN A 625 -22.84 5.63 -20.75
C GLN A 625 -21.95 4.85 -21.70
N PHE A 626 -20.91 4.16 -21.20
CA PHE A 626 -20.07 3.33 -22.05
C PHE A 626 -20.57 1.88 -22.02
N PRO A 627 -20.90 1.28 -23.18
CA PRO A 627 -21.28 -0.13 -23.22
C PRO A 627 -20.14 -0.99 -22.67
N VAL A 628 -20.48 -1.85 -21.71
CA VAL A 628 -19.60 -2.85 -21.08
C VAL A 628 -19.17 -3.91 -22.09
#